data_AF-A0A348XJG4-F1
#
_entry.id   AF-A0A348XJG4-F1
#
_cell.length_a   1.000
_cell.length_b   1.000
_cell.length_c   1.000
_cell.angle_alpha   90.00
_cell.angle_beta   90.00
_cell.angle_gamma   90.00
#
_symmetry.space_group_name_H-M   'P 1'
#
loop_
_entity.id
_entity.type
_entity.pdbx_description
1 polymer ?
#
loop_
_entity_poly.entity_id
_entity_poly.type
_entity_poly.pdbx_seq_one_letter_code
_entity_poly.pdbx_strand_id
1 'polypeptide(L)'
;MVVSGPMGDDHRYAAEDHSEDARAMREEHLPRRRTFARQQAELCRNLGVAYFDLCSAWIDYLDQASVPYDYFHRDAGHANDRGKQVLAQLMTRYFATSQ
;
A
#
# COMPACT_ATOMS: atom_id res chain seq x y z
N MET A 1 -8.43 12.39 -10.21
CA MET A 1 -7.30 11.93 -9.39
C MET A 1 -7.21 10.41 -9.53
N VAL A 2 -6.01 9.87 -9.70
CA VAL A 2 -5.74 8.42 -9.72
C VAL A 2 -5.09 8.03 -8.41
N VAL A 3 -5.41 6.84 -7.90
CA VAL A 3 -4.91 6.33 -6.61
C VAL A 3 -4.35 4.92 -6.82
N SER A 4 -3.15 4.64 -6.30
CA SER A 4 -2.61 3.29 -6.31
C SER A 4 -3.34 2.38 -5.30
N GLY A 5 -3.41 1.08 -5.58
CA GLY A 5 -4.10 0.13 -4.70
C GLY A 5 -3.29 -0.14 -3.43
N PRO A 6 -3.84 0.06 -2.21
CA PRO A 6 -3.13 -0.21 -0.96
C PRO A 6 -3.03 -1.69 -0.61
N MET A 7 -4.00 -2.49 -1.04
CA MET A 7 -4.18 -3.85 -0.52
C MET A 7 -3.35 -4.89 -1.26
N GLY A 8 -3.08 -5.96 -0.52
CA GLY A 8 -2.47 -7.18 -1.00
C GLY A 8 -1.75 -7.89 0.14
N ASP A 9 -1.14 -9.04 -0.15
CA ASP A 9 -0.54 -9.94 0.85
C ASP A 9 0.37 -9.23 1.86
N ASP A 10 0.36 -9.72 3.10
CA ASP A 10 1.16 -9.17 4.19
C ASP A 10 2.65 -9.41 3.95
N HIS A 11 3.34 -8.36 3.52
CA HIS A 11 4.77 -8.40 3.25
C HIS A 11 5.61 -8.51 4.53
N ARG A 12 5.01 -8.33 5.72
CA ARG A 12 5.72 -8.40 7.00
C ARG A 12 5.99 -9.82 7.45
N TYR A 13 5.11 -10.79 7.13
CA TYR A 13 5.39 -12.22 7.38
C TYR A 13 6.62 -12.70 6.66
N ALA A 14 6.90 -12.12 5.50
CA ALA A 14 8.08 -12.49 4.78
C ALA A 14 9.36 -12.18 5.57
N ALA A 15 9.41 -11.14 6.41
CA ALA A 15 10.61 -10.86 7.21
C ALA A 15 11.00 -12.00 8.18
N GLU A 16 10.03 -12.78 8.65
CA GLU A 16 10.20 -13.82 9.68
C GLU A 16 10.09 -15.25 9.11
N ASP A 17 9.43 -15.43 7.97
CA ASP A 17 9.35 -16.69 7.25
C ASP A 17 10.45 -16.81 6.19
N HIS A 18 11.24 -17.89 6.26
CA HIS A 18 12.33 -18.19 5.32
C HIS A 18 11.93 -19.17 4.21
N SER A 19 10.64 -19.48 4.08
CA SER A 19 10.11 -20.30 2.98
C SER A 19 10.38 -19.69 1.60
N GLU A 20 10.43 -20.53 0.56
CA GLU A 20 10.57 -20.03 -0.82
C GLU A 20 9.41 -19.11 -1.22
N ASP A 21 8.21 -19.38 -0.72
CA ASP A 21 7.01 -18.57 -0.93
C ASP A 21 7.17 -17.17 -0.31
N ALA A 22 7.69 -17.10 0.92
CA ALA A 22 8.00 -15.83 1.60
C ALA A 22 9.13 -15.06 0.90
N ARG A 23 10.09 -15.76 0.28
CA ARG A 23 11.14 -15.12 -0.52
C ARG A 23 10.57 -14.54 -1.82
N ALA A 24 9.75 -15.30 -2.55
CA ALA A 24 9.09 -14.83 -3.77
C ALA A 24 8.17 -13.62 -3.51
N MET A 25 7.48 -13.57 -2.37
CA MET A 25 6.68 -12.40 -1.95
C MET A 25 7.54 -11.13 -1.78
N ARG A 26 8.70 -11.23 -1.10
CA ARG A 26 9.63 -10.10 -0.90
C ARG A 26 10.30 -9.64 -2.19
N GLU A 27 10.78 -10.58 -2.98
CA GLU A 27 11.63 -10.28 -4.14
C GLU A 27 10.83 -9.89 -5.38
N GLU A 28 9.56 -10.34 -5.50
CA GLU A 28 8.76 -10.12 -6.70
C GLU A 28 7.53 -9.24 -6.47
N HIS A 29 6.70 -9.54 -5.47
CA HIS A 29 5.38 -8.92 -5.33
C HIS A 29 5.46 -7.45 -4.87
N LEU A 30 6.21 -7.17 -3.80
CA LEU A 30 6.36 -5.81 -3.28
C LEU A 30 7.09 -4.89 -4.29
N PRO A 31 8.21 -5.31 -4.92
CA PRO A 31 8.86 -4.52 -5.96
C PRO A 31 7.98 -4.30 -7.20
N ARG A 32 7.17 -5.30 -7.62
CA ARG A 32 6.19 -5.11 -8.71
C ARG A 32 5.16 -4.05 -8.38
N ARG A 33 4.58 -4.06 -7.18
CA ARG A 33 3.59 -3.05 -6.76
C ARG A 33 4.18 -1.64 -6.78
N ARG A 34 5.40 -1.47 -6.24
CA ARG A 34 6.12 -0.18 -6.27
C ARG A 34 6.44 0.25 -7.70
N THR A 35 6.84 -0.69 -8.56
CA THR A 35 7.13 -0.41 -9.98
C THR A 35 5.88 0.05 -10.72
N PHE A 36 4.75 -0.63 -10.52
CA PHE A 36 3.46 -0.28 -11.11
C PHE A 36 2.98 1.10 -10.61
N ALA A 37 3.06 1.36 -9.30
CA ALA A 37 2.73 2.67 -8.73
C ALA A 37 3.58 3.80 -9.34
N ARG A 38 4.88 3.57 -9.54
CA ARG A 38 5.77 4.53 -10.21
C ARG A 38 5.38 4.78 -11.67
N GLN A 39 5.07 3.74 -12.43
CA GLN A 39 4.61 3.87 -13.82
C GLN A 39 3.28 4.63 -13.90
N GLN A 40 2.36 4.36 -12.98
CA GLN A 40 1.08 5.06 -12.87
C GLN A 40 1.29 6.55 -12.54
N ALA A 41 2.20 6.86 -11.61
CA ALA A 41 2.56 8.24 -11.27
C ALA A 41 3.12 9.01 -12.47
N GLU A 42 4.02 8.38 -13.24
CA GLU A 42 4.59 8.97 -14.45
C GLU A 42 3.53 9.24 -15.52
N LEU A 43 2.64 8.29 -15.77
CA LEU A 43 1.51 8.48 -16.68
C LEU A 43 0.62 9.64 -16.25
N CYS A 44 0.26 9.71 -14.97
CA CYS A 44 -0.58 10.79 -14.44
C CYS A 44 0.09 12.16 -14.60
N ARG A 45 1.41 12.24 -14.36
CA ARG A 45 2.20 13.46 -14.60
C ARG A 45 2.14 13.90 -16.05
N ASN A 46 2.32 12.96 -16.99
CA ASN A 46 2.27 13.23 -18.42
C ASN A 46 0.88 13.70 -18.89
N LEU A 47 -0.18 13.24 -18.23
CA LEU A 47 -1.57 13.61 -18.54
C LEU A 47 -2.08 14.82 -17.75
N GLY A 48 -1.26 15.41 -16.86
CA GLY A 48 -1.71 16.52 -15.99
C GLY A 48 -2.79 16.11 -14.98
N VAL A 49 -2.81 14.84 -14.56
CA VAL A 49 -3.79 14.28 -13.62
C VAL A 49 -3.16 14.14 -12.24
N ALA A 50 -3.86 14.58 -11.19
CA ALA A 50 -3.43 14.36 -9.81
C ALA A 50 -3.31 12.86 -9.48
N TYR A 51 -2.23 12.49 -8.80
CA TYR A 51 -1.92 11.12 -8.41
C TYR A 51 -1.63 11.03 -6.92
N PHE A 52 -2.17 9.99 -6.27
CA PHE A 52 -1.89 9.67 -4.87
C PHE A 52 -1.36 8.23 -4.74
N ASP A 53 -0.12 8.10 -4.26
CA ASP A 53 0.49 6.80 -3.99
C ASP A 53 0.05 6.22 -2.64
N LEU A 54 -1.17 5.70 -2.61
CA LEU A 54 -1.74 5.08 -1.42
C LEU A 54 -1.09 3.73 -1.10
N CYS A 55 -0.53 3.03 -2.08
CA CYS A 55 0.24 1.79 -1.90
C CYS A 55 1.44 1.98 -0.99
N SER A 56 2.35 2.90 -1.35
CA SER A 56 3.54 3.16 -0.54
C SER A 56 3.16 3.69 0.85
N ALA A 57 2.22 4.63 0.93
CA ALA A 57 1.77 5.19 2.21
C ALA A 57 1.13 4.13 3.14
N TRP A 58 0.42 3.15 2.58
CA TRP A 58 -0.15 2.04 3.33
C TRP A 58 0.94 1.08 3.85
N ILE A 59 1.88 0.69 2.99
CA ILE A 59 3.00 -0.17 3.36
C ILE A 59 3.80 0.46 4.51
N ASP A 60 4.16 1.73 4.37
CA ASP A 60 4.94 2.46 5.39
C ASP A 60 4.17 2.55 6.72
N TYR A 61 2.84 2.67 6.67
CA TYR A 61 2.00 2.65 7.87
C TYR A 61 2.01 1.27 8.55
N LEU A 62 1.83 0.20 7.79
CA LEU A 62 1.83 -1.17 8.33
C LEU A 62 3.19 -1.56 8.92
N ASP A 63 4.29 -1.09 8.33
CA ASP A 63 5.65 -1.32 8.82
C ASP A 63 5.90 -0.65 10.19
N GLN A 64 5.26 0.49 10.43
CA GLN A 64 5.34 1.20 11.70
C GLN A 64 4.34 0.68 12.75
N ALA A 65 3.31 -0.04 12.31
CA ALA A 65 2.27 -0.54 13.17
C ALA A 65 2.71 -1.84 13.87
N SER A 66 2.85 -1.81 15.19
CA SER A 66 3.19 -2.98 16.02
C SER A 66 1.99 -3.91 16.27
N VAL A 67 1.11 -4.07 15.27
CA VAL A 67 -0.08 -4.94 15.35
C VAL A 67 -0.10 -5.93 14.17
N PRO A 68 -0.70 -7.12 14.37
CA PRO A 68 -0.82 -8.13 13.33
C PRO A 68 -1.64 -7.64 12.12
N TYR A 69 -1.50 -8.30 10.98
CA TYR A 69 -2.11 -7.86 9.71
C TYR A 69 -3.63 -7.88 9.71
N ASP A 70 -4.21 -8.93 10.29
CA ASP A 70 -5.66 -9.10 10.46
C ASP A 70 -6.28 -8.00 11.34
N TYR A 71 -5.48 -7.27 12.12
CA TYR A 71 -5.94 -6.09 12.84
C TYR A 71 -6.53 -5.02 11.90
N PHE A 72 -5.98 -4.87 10.69
CA PHE A 72 -6.44 -3.91 9.69
C PHE A 72 -7.12 -4.53 8.46
N HIS A 73 -6.98 -5.84 8.25
CA HIS A 73 -7.48 -6.54 7.07
C HIS A 73 -8.63 -7.49 7.40
N ARG A 74 -9.57 -7.61 6.47
CA ARG A 74 -10.58 -8.68 6.47
C ARG A 74 -10.03 -9.92 5.76
N ASP A 75 -9.32 -9.69 4.67
CA ASP A 75 -8.67 -10.69 3.81
C ASP A 75 -7.51 -10.01 3.06
N ALA A 76 -6.74 -10.78 2.27
CA ALA A 76 -5.56 -10.29 1.57
C ALA A 76 -5.83 -9.11 0.60
N GLY A 77 -7.07 -8.94 0.13
CA GLY A 77 -7.45 -7.88 -0.82
C GLY A 77 -8.24 -6.73 -0.20
N HIS A 78 -8.65 -6.82 1.06
CA HIS A 78 -9.63 -5.89 1.64
C HIS A 78 -9.33 -5.48 3.08
N ALA A 79 -9.37 -4.17 3.33
CA ALA A 79 -9.37 -3.60 4.68
C ALA A 79 -10.65 -3.93 5.44
N ASN A 80 -10.49 -4.17 6.75
CA ASN A 80 -11.59 -4.11 7.70
C ASN A 80 -11.90 -2.65 8.08
N ASP A 81 -12.80 -2.41 9.03
CA ASP A 81 -13.22 -1.05 9.38
C ASP A 81 -12.09 -0.18 9.97
N ARG A 82 -11.14 -0.78 10.69
CA ARG A 82 -9.95 -0.06 11.19
C ARG A 82 -9.04 0.31 10.02
N GLY A 83 -8.82 -0.61 9.09
CA GLY A 83 -8.03 -0.33 7.89
C GLY A 83 -8.64 0.80 7.06
N LYS A 84 -9.96 0.79 6.86
CA LYS A 84 -10.67 1.88 6.16
C LYS A 84 -10.47 3.25 6.83
N GLN A 85 -10.44 3.32 8.16
CA GLN A 85 -10.18 4.56 8.88
C GLN A 85 -8.77 5.10 8.60
N VAL A 86 -7.76 4.23 8.59
CA VAL A 86 -6.39 4.61 8.24
C VAL A 86 -6.32 5.11 6.79
N LEU A 87 -6.94 4.40 5.84
CA LEU A 87 -6.99 4.85 4.44
C LEU A 87 -7.63 6.23 4.30
N ALA A 88 -8.74 6.47 5.01
CA ALA A 88 -9.39 7.78 5.04
C ALA A 88 -8.46 8.87 5.57
N GLN A 89 -7.73 8.61 6.66
CA GLN A 89 -6.75 9.57 7.21
C GLN A 89 -5.61 9.88 6.23
N LEU A 90 -5.08 8.86 5.54
CA LEU A 90 -4.05 9.04 4.51
C LEU A 90 -4.56 9.92 3.36
N MET A 91 -5.78 9.67 2.88
CA MET A 91 -6.42 10.50 1.86
C MET A 91 -6.66 11.94 2.34
N THR A 92 -7.16 12.13 3.56
CA THR A 92 -7.37 13.47 4.13
C THR A 92 -6.07 14.28 4.18
N ARG A 93 -4.96 13.65 4.58
CA ARG A 93 -3.63 14.29 4.59
C ARG A 93 -3.18 14.71 3.19
N TYR A 94 -3.37 13.85 2.19
CA TYR A 94 -3.06 14.18 0.80
C TYR A 94 -3.81 15.43 0.33
N PHE A 95 -5.13 15.49 0.56
CA PHE A 95 -5.94 16.64 0.17
C PHE A 95 -5.62 17.91 0.96
N ALA A 96 -5.21 17.80 2.22
CA ALA A 96 -4.79 18.95 3.02
C ALA A 96 -3.51 19.59 2.51
N THR A 97 -2.60 18.82 1.88
CA THR A 97 -1.35 19.34 1.28
C THR A 97 -1.52 19.90 -0.13
N SER A 98 -2.69 19.71 -0.75
CA SER A 98 -2.98 20.14 -2.12
C SER A 98 -3.81 21.43 -2.19
N GLN A 99 -4.01 22.10 -1.04
CA GLN A 99 -4.62 23.43 -0.91
C GLN A 99 -3.54 24.49 -0.71
#